data_AF-A0AA88DXL0-F1
#
_entry.id   AF-A0AA88DXL0-F1
#
_cell.length_a   1.000
_cell.length_b   1.000
_cell.length_c   1.000
_cell.angle_alpha   90.00
_cell.angle_beta   90.00
_cell.angle_gamma   90.00
#
_symmetry.space_group_name_H-M   'P 1'
#
loop_
_entity.id
_entity.type
_entity.pdbx_description
1 polymer ?
#
loop_
_entity_poly.entity_id
_entity_poly.type
_entity_poly.pdbx_seq_one_letter_code
_entity_poly.pdbx_strand_id
1 'polypeptide(L)' 'MLKQIFGRVLLRDPPPIRTDRARRNQNKYYNFHKDVDHKTKYCIQLRDQIELLVRDGHLREFVEKAITLTSAAKIG' A
#
# COMPACT_ATOMS: atom_id res chain seq x y z
N MET A 1 -9.42 -1.66 -0.79
CA MET A 1 -8.80 -2.15 0.46
C MET A 1 -7.66 -1.25 0.93
N LEU A 2 -6.57 -1.13 0.16
CA LEU A 2 -5.43 -0.24 0.49
C LEU A 2 -5.84 1.22 0.81
N LYS A 3 -6.70 1.86 0.01
CA LYS A 3 -7.21 3.22 0.30
C LYS A 3 -7.92 3.39 1.66
N GLN A 4 -8.54 2.35 2.21
CA GLN A 4 -9.23 2.44 3.51
C GLN A 4 -8.27 2.24 4.70
N ILE A 5 -7.22 1.42 4.52
CA ILE A 5 -6.09 1.34 5.46
C ILE A 5 -5.35 2.68 5.47
N PHE A 6 -5.07 3.22 4.28
CA PHE A 6 -4.34 4.48 4.09
C PHE A 6 -5.14 5.73 4.45
N GLY A 7 -6.47 5.70 4.37
CA GLY A 7 -7.33 6.83 4.73
C GLY A 7 -7.57 7.01 6.23
N ARG A 8 -7.28 5.97 7.03
CA ARG A 8 -7.44 5.99 8.50
C ARG A 8 -6.12 5.93 9.25
N VAL A 9 -5.03 5.48 8.63
CA VAL A 9 -3.73 5.33 9.29
C VAL A 9 -2.60 6.04 8.51
N LEU A 10 -2.22 7.21 9.01
CA LEU A 10 -0.87 7.81 9.14
C LEU A 10 0.25 7.42 8.15
N LEU A 11 -0.02 7.13 6.88
CA LEU A 11 1.07 7.00 5.92
C LEU A 11 1.51 8.39 5.48
N ARG A 12 2.79 8.70 5.73
CA ARG A 12 3.42 9.88 5.13
C ARG A 12 3.44 9.70 3.64
N ASP A 13 3.20 10.80 2.92
CA ASP A 13 3.42 10.84 1.49
C ASP A 13 4.83 10.32 1.18
N PRO A 14 4.95 9.38 0.25
CA PRO A 14 6.26 8.91 -0.13
C PRO A 14 7.02 10.06 -0.80
N PRO A 15 8.32 10.25 -0.51
CA PRO A 15 9.14 11.22 -1.20
C PRO A 15 9.15 10.99 -2.72
N PRO A 16 9.47 12.06 -3.48
CA PRO A 16 9.59 11.98 -4.92
C PRO A 16 10.61 10.91 -5.32
N ILE A 17 10.30 10.19 -6.40
CA ILE A 17 11.23 9.23 -6.97
C ILE A 17 12.47 10.01 -7.46
N ARG A 18 13.66 9.47 -7.19
CA ARG A 18 14.95 10.14 -7.46
C ARG A 18 15.48 9.99 -8.89
N THR A 19 14.86 9.13 -9.71
CA THR A 19 15.27 8.94 -11.11
C THR A 19 14.79 10.09 -11.99
N ASP A 20 15.44 10.37 -13.12
CA ASP A 20 14.96 11.42 -14.02
C ASP A 20 13.59 11.05 -14.60
N ARG A 21 12.60 11.94 -14.45
CA ARG A 21 11.23 11.77 -14.96
C ARG A 21 11.20 11.56 -16.48
N ALA A 22 12.13 12.16 -17.22
CA ALA A 22 12.23 12.00 -18.68
C ALA A 22 12.64 10.58 -19.10
N ARG A 23 13.29 9.82 -18.20
CA ARG A 23 13.74 8.45 -18.46
C ARG A 23 12.74 7.38 -18.00
N ARG A 24 11.63 7.81 -17.42
CA ARG A 24 10.60 6.92 -16.87
C ARG A 24 9.57 6.57 -17.93
N ASN A 25 9.10 5.33 -17.90
CA ASN A 25 7.97 4.90 -18.71
C ASN A 25 6.66 5.58 -18.28
N GLN A 26 6.21 6.58 -19.04
CA GLN A 26 4.99 7.36 -18.77
C GLN A 26 3.70 6.53 -18.82
N ASN A 27 3.72 5.35 -19.44
CA ASN A 27 2.54 4.48 -19.52
C ASN A 27 2.28 3.70 -18.22
N LYS A 28 3.15 3.82 -17.22
CA LYS A 28 3.07 3.08 -15.95
C LYS A 28 2.83 4.03 -14.79
N TYR A 29 1.63 4.57 -14.67
CA TYR A 29 1.26 5.44 -13.57
C TYR A 29 0.93 4.66 -12.30
N TYR A 30 1.45 5.10 -11.15
CA TYR A 30 1.22 4.47 -9.86
C TYR A 30 0.57 5.43 -8.85
N ASN A 31 -0.66 5.11 -8.45
CA ASN A 31 -1.53 5.99 -7.65
C ASN A 31 -0.98 6.38 -6.26
N PHE A 32 -0.18 5.51 -5.63
CA PHE A 32 0.35 5.79 -4.28
C PHE A 32 1.42 6.87 -4.30
N HIS A 33 2.32 6.84 -5.30
CA HIS A 33 3.35 7.86 -5.49
C HIS A 33 2.86 9.04 -6.33
N LYS A 34 1.70 8.89 -6.99
CA LYS A 34 1.23 9.82 -8.04
C LYS A 34 2.31 10.08 -9.10
N ASP A 35 3.06 9.02 -9.42
CA ASP A 35 4.26 9.10 -10.25
C ASP A 35 4.37 7.87 -11.17
N VAL A 36 5.24 7.94 -12.17
CA VAL A 36 5.38 6.93 -13.24
C VAL A 36 6.56 5.98 -13.02
N ASP A 37 6.46 4.78 -13.61
CA ASP A 37 7.51 3.77 -13.74
C ASP A 37 7.99 3.09 -12.44
N HIS A 38 7.25 3.24 -11.33
CA HIS A 38 7.52 2.51 -10.09
C HIS A 38 6.66 1.26 -9.97
N LYS A 39 7.28 0.12 -9.62
CA LYS A 39 6.54 -1.10 -9.21
C LYS A 39 6.35 -1.12 -7.71
N THR A 40 5.13 -1.35 -7.23
CA THR A 40 4.82 -1.53 -5.78
C THR A 40 5.83 -2.43 -5.07
N LYS A 41 6.22 -3.52 -5.73
CA LYS A 41 7.11 -4.55 -5.16
C LYS A 41 8.51 -4.07 -4.79
N TYR A 42 8.95 -2.92 -5.30
CA TYR A 42 10.27 -2.35 -4.98
C TYR A 42 10.16 -1.10 -4.10
N CYS A 43 8.96 -0.76 -3.62
CA CYS A 43 8.78 0.41 -2.79
C CYS A 43 9.15 0.05 -1.35
N ILE A 44 10.43 0.27 -1.03
CA ILE A 44 10.98 0.05 0.31
C ILE A 44 10.16 0.81 1.35
N GLN A 45 9.76 2.04 1.05
CA GLN A 45 9.01 2.87 1.99
C GLN A 45 7.62 2.36 2.28
N LEU A 46 6.92 1.85 1.26
CA LEU A 46 5.63 1.21 1.45
C LEU A 46 5.78 -0.05 2.30
N ARG A 47 6.83 -0.84 2.08
CA ARG A 47 7.13 -2.02 2.90
C ARG A 47 7.38 -1.62 4.35
N ASP A 48 8.27 -0.64 4.58
CA ASP A 48 8.62 -0.19 5.93
C ASP A 48 7.39 0.41 6.65
N GLN A 49 6.53 1.12 5.92
CA GLN A 49 5.26 1.62 6.43
C GLN A 49 4.31 0.48 6.80
N ILE A 50 4.19 -0.56 5.98
CA ILE A 50 3.38 -1.74 6.31
C ILE A 50 3.95 -2.46 7.55
N GLU A 51 5.27 -2.61 7.65
CA GLU A 51 5.93 -3.21 8.81
C GLU A 51 5.65 -2.45 10.11
N LEU A 52 5.69 -1.11 10.08
CA LEU A 52 5.30 -0.28 11.23
C LEU A 52 3.83 -0.49 11.62
N LEU A 53 2.93 -0.53 10.64
CA LEU A 53 1.52 -0.78 10.88
C LEU A 53 1.26 -2.16 11.49
N VAL A 54 2.02 -3.18 11.09
CA VAL A 54 1.96 -4.52 11.68
C VAL A 54 2.49 -4.48 13.12
N ARG A 55 3.65 -3.86 13.33
CA ARG A 55 4.31 -3.76 14.65
C ARG A 55 3.43 -3.06 15.68
N ASP A 56 2.76 -2.00 15.27
CA ASP A 56 1.89 -1.20 16.14
C ASP A 56 0.48 -1.80 16.27
N GLY A 57 0.19 -2.92 15.60
CA GLY A 57 -1.10 -3.62 15.70
C GLY A 57 -2.25 -2.96 14.93
N HIS A 58 -2.00 -1.89 14.18
CA HIS A 58 -3.01 -1.14 13.44
C HIS A 58 -3.69 -1.94 12.31
N LEU A 59 -3.09 -3.05 11.86
CA LEU A 59 -3.69 -3.90 10.83
C LEU A 59 -4.61 -5.00 11.38
N ARG A 60 -4.72 -5.14 12.70
CA ARG A 60 -5.46 -6.24 13.31
C ARG A 60 -6.93 -6.29 12.87
N GLU A 61 -7.63 -5.16 12.88
CA GLU A 61 -9.03 -5.11 12.46
C GLU A 61 -9.24 -5.48 10.98
N PHE A 62 -8.25 -5.23 10.12
CA PHE A 62 -8.31 -5.57 8.71
C PHE A 62 -8.12 -7.06 8.50
N VAL A 63 -7.22 -7.68 9.27
CA VAL A 63 -6.99 -9.13 9.25
C VAL A 63 -8.22 -9.87 9.78
N GLU A 64 -8.80 -9.42 10.89
CA GLU A 64 -10.01 -10.02 11.47
C GLU A 64 -11.20 -9.94 10.50
N LYS A 65 -11.41 -8.79 9.84
CA LYS A 65 -12.41 -8.64 8.78
C LYS A 65 -12.14 -9.56 7.59
N ALA A 66 -10.89 -9.67 7.14
CA ALA A 66 -10.52 -10.54 6.03
C ALA A 66 -10.83 -12.01 6.33
N ILE A 67 -10.43 -12.49 7.52
CA ILE A 67 -10.71 -13.85 7.99
C ILE A 67 -12.22 -14.11 8.00
N THR A 68 -13.00 -13.18 8.56
CA THR A 68 -14.46 -13.31 8.66
C THR A 68 -15.13 -13.40 7.28
N LEU A 69 -14.69 -12.58 6.32
CA LEU A 69 -15.19 -12.60 4.95
C LEU A 69 -14.82 -13.91 4.21
N THR A 70 -13.60 -14.42 4.39
CA THR A 70 -13.19 -15.70 3.79
C THR A 70 -13.94 -16.89 4.39
N SER A 71 -14.28 -16.85 5.68
CA SER A 71 -15.09 -17.91 6.30
C SER A 71 -16.53 -17.88 5.77
N ALA A 72 -17.15 -16.69 5.66
CA ALA A 72 -18.49 -16.54 5.11
C ALA A 72 -18.59 -16.99 3.64
N ALA A 73 -17.55 -16.77 2.83
CA ALA A 73 -17.51 -17.23 1.44
C ALA A 73 -17.32 -18.75 1.27
N LYS A 74 -17.00 -19.49 2.34
CA LYS A 74 -16.74 -20.94 2.32
C LYS A 74 -17.95 -21.78 2.71
N ILE A 75 -18.99 -21.12 3.23
CA ILE A 75 -20.27 -21.71 3.66
C ILE A 75 -21.42 -21.41 2.69
N GLY A 76 -21.12 -20.76 1.55
CA GLY A 76 -22.05 -20.48 0.47
C GLY A 76 -21.73 -21.28 -0.79
#